data_AF-A0A7W5GZU7-F1
#
_entry.id   AF-A0A7W5GZU7-F1
#
_cell.length_a   1.000
_cell.length_b   1.000
_cell.length_c   1.000
_cell.angle_alpha   90.00
_cell.angle_beta   90.00
_cell.angle_gamma   90.00
#
_symmetry.space_group_name_H-M   'P 1'
#
loop_
_entity.id
_entity.type
_entity.pdbx_description
1 polymer ?
#
loop_
_entity_poly.entity_id
_entity_poly.type
_entity_poly.pdbx_seq_one_letter_code
_entity_poly.pdbx_strand_id
1 'polypeptide(L)'
;MSGFFQRLQQLDPRRQQAFMAALCERLLPNYRLYAETAGHGDPHGMRVILDLVWEQLAVKEARIDFDRQAEKLAELEPPAEDDSFGARRALEAVVALSALLDILRGEAPEAVLEVSRTSRSGVRAFIELTEGEEDATRLDKLIRDHPLMADENDFQDAVLEAVEAGALDREALKALRRLGRNDGVSNLGLSAD
;
A
#
# COMPACT_ATOMS: atom_id res chain seq x y z
N MET A 1 -4.93 -11.76 18.12
CA MET A 1 -5.01 -11.00 16.86
C MET A 1 -6.39 -10.38 16.78
N SER A 2 -6.50 -9.11 16.35
CA SER A 2 -7.80 -8.50 16.08
C SER A 2 -8.55 -9.30 15.00
N GLY A 3 -9.89 -9.27 15.01
CA GLY A 3 -10.70 -10.00 14.02
C GLY A 3 -10.36 -9.63 12.57
N PHE A 4 -9.90 -8.39 12.34
CA PHE A 4 -9.42 -7.91 11.05
C PHE A 4 -8.26 -8.73 10.46
N PHE A 5 -7.16 -8.91 11.22
CA PHE A 5 -5.99 -9.65 10.71
C PHE A 5 -6.28 -11.13 10.50
N GLN A 6 -7.14 -11.71 11.35
CA GLN A 6 -7.59 -13.10 11.15
C GLN A 6 -8.39 -13.24 9.85
N ARG A 7 -9.29 -12.31 9.55
CA ARG A 7 -10.04 -12.28 8.28
C ARG A 7 -9.10 -12.15 7.07
N LEU A 8 -8.11 -11.26 7.13
CA LEU A 8 -7.10 -11.11 6.07
C LEU A 8 -6.34 -12.41 5.77
N GLN A 9 -5.91 -13.14 6.80
CA GLN A 9 -5.20 -14.43 6.61
C GLN A 9 -6.11 -15.53 6.04
N GLN A 10 -7.42 -15.44 6.26
CA GLN A 10 -8.39 -16.42 5.78
C GLN A 10 -8.81 -16.19 4.32
N LEU A 11 -8.44 -15.04 3.73
CA LEU A 11 -8.66 -14.78 2.31
C LEU A 11 -7.90 -15.78 1.44
N ASP A 12 -8.50 -16.16 0.32
CA ASP A 12 -7.77 -16.89 -0.71
C ASP A 12 -6.67 -16.01 -1.35
N PRO A 13 -5.63 -16.59 -1.96
CA PRO A 13 -4.48 -15.84 -2.46
C PRO A 13 -4.83 -14.69 -3.41
N ARG A 14 -5.86 -14.86 -4.26
CA ARG A 14 -6.27 -13.82 -5.21
C ARG A 14 -6.90 -12.63 -4.50
N ARG A 15 -7.65 -12.86 -3.42
CA ARG A 15 -8.22 -11.81 -2.57
C ARG A 15 -7.15 -11.08 -1.76
N GLN A 16 -6.15 -11.80 -1.24
CA GLN A 16 -5.00 -11.18 -0.58
C GLN A 16 -4.23 -10.25 -1.54
N GLN A 17 -3.95 -10.72 -2.76
CA GLN A 17 -3.32 -9.92 -3.82
C GLN A 17 -4.14 -8.67 -4.15
N ALA A 18 -5.46 -8.80 -4.29
CA ALA A 18 -6.35 -7.67 -4.58
C ALA A 18 -6.39 -6.64 -3.43
N PHE A 19 -6.39 -7.11 -2.17
CA PHE A 19 -6.30 -6.25 -0.99
C PHE A 19 -4.98 -5.46 -1.00
N MET A 20 -3.85 -6.16 -1.17
CA MET A 20 -2.53 -5.52 -1.22
C MET A 20 -2.41 -4.54 -2.39
N ALA A 21 -2.97 -4.86 -3.56
CA ALA A 21 -2.96 -3.98 -4.72
C ALA A 21 -3.70 -2.66 -4.43
N ALA A 22 -4.83 -2.72 -3.71
CA ALA A 22 -5.57 -1.52 -3.30
C ALA A 22 -4.76 -0.66 -2.30
N LEU A 23 -4.05 -1.29 -1.36
CA LEU A 23 -3.14 -0.57 -0.45
C LEU A 23 -1.95 0.04 -1.19
N CYS A 24 -1.40 -0.64 -2.19
CA CYS A 24 -0.33 -0.07 -3.02
C CYS A 24 -0.84 1.15 -3.83
N GLU A 25 -2.08 1.13 -4.32
CA GLU A 25 -2.70 2.32 -4.94
C GLU A 25 -2.74 3.50 -3.95
N ARG A 26 -3.11 3.24 -2.69
CA ARG A 26 -3.19 4.23 -1.61
C ARG A 26 -1.82 4.79 -1.21
N LEU A 27 -0.75 4.01 -1.33
CA LEU A 27 0.61 4.43 -0.98
C LEU A 27 1.31 5.19 -2.11
N LEU A 28 0.88 5.00 -3.36
CA LEU A 28 1.53 5.56 -4.54
C LEU A 28 1.71 7.10 -4.53
N PRO A 29 0.78 7.92 -4.00
CA PRO A 29 0.99 9.37 -3.94
C PRO A 29 2.16 9.78 -3.04
N ASN A 30 2.51 8.98 -2.01
CA ASN A 30 3.67 9.26 -1.16
C ASN A 30 4.98 9.17 -1.96
N TYR A 31 5.11 8.16 -2.82
CA TYR A 31 6.26 8.02 -3.71
C TYR A 31 6.33 9.18 -4.70
N ARG A 32 5.19 9.57 -5.28
CA ARG A 32 5.12 10.70 -6.22
C ARG A 32 5.56 12.01 -5.58
N LEU A 33 5.02 12.33 -4.39
CA LEU A 33 5.37 13.54 -3.63
C LEU A 33 6.86 13.60 -3.32
N TYR A 34 7.44 12.47 -2.91
CA TYR A 34 8.88 12.36 -2.69
C TYR A 34 9.65 12.65 -3.98
N ALA A 35 9.30 11.98 -5.08
CA ALA A 35 10.04 12.12 -6.32
C ALA A 35 10.00 13.56 -6.89
N GLU A 36 8.86 14.23 -6.77
CA GLU A 36 8.69 15.63 -7.16
C GLU A 36 9.50 16.58 -6.27
N THR A 37 9.51 16.33 -4.96
CA THR A 37 10.22 17.18 -3.99
C THR A 37 11.74 16.99 -4.06
N ALA A 38 12.20 15.75 -4.23
CA ALA A 38 13.61 15.39 -4.31
C ALA A 38 14.21 15.67 -5.70
N GLY A 39 13.39 15.78 -6.74
CA GLY A 39 13.81 16.00 -8.12
C GLY A 39 14.38 14.75 -8.80
N HIS A 40 14.14 13.57 -8.24
CA HIS A 40 14.56 12.28 -8.79
C HIS A 40 13.60 11.15 -8.37
N GLY A 41 13.71 9.97 -8.99
CA GLY A 41 12.76 8.86 -8.82
C GLY A 41 11.83 8.72 -10.03
N ASP A 42 11.12 7.59 -10.13
CA ASP A 42 10.27 7.29 -11.28
C ASP A 42 8.85 6.81 -10.85
N PRO A 43 7.93 7.77 -10.61
CA PRO A 43 6.54 7.44 -10.29
C PRO A 43 5.81 6.71 -11.42
N HIS A 44 6.27 6.86 -12.67
CA HIS A 44 5.70 6.14 -13.81
C HIS A 44 6.06 4.66 -13.76
N GLY A 45 7.31 4.32 -13.42
CA GLY A 45 7.75 2.95 -13.17
C GLY A 45 6.89 2.24 -12.12
N MET A 46 6.69 2.88 -10.96
CA MET A 46 5.81 2.38 -9.90
C MET A 46 4.38 2.12 -10.42
N ARG A 47 3.83 3.06 -11.19
CA ARG A 47 2.49 2.94 -11.78
C ARG A 47 2.40 1.77 -12.76
N VAL A 48 3.36 1.62 -13.66
CA VAL A 48 3.38 0.56 -14.68
C VAL A 48 3.41 -0.82 -14.02
N ILE A 49 4.22 -1.00 -12.98
CA ILE A 49 4.30 -2.29 -12.27
C ILE A 49 2.98 -2.60 -11.57
N LEU A 50 2.38 -1.63 -10.86
CA LEU A 50 1.09 -1.83 -10.23
C LEU A 50 -0.05 -2.05 -11.26
N ASP A 51 0.04 -1.47 -12.46
CA ASP A 51 -0.89 -1.75 -13.57
C ASP A 51 -0.84 -3.21 -14.01
N LEU A 52 0.37 -3.78 -14.12
CA LEU A 52 0.57 -5.19 -14.44
C LEU A 52 -0.03 -6.11 -13.36
N VAL A 53 0.07 -5.73 -12.08
CA VAL A 53 -0.61 -6.47 -11.00
C VAL A 53 -2.13 -6.49 -11.22
N TRP A 54 -2.75 -5.34 -11.53
CA TRP A 54 -4.18 -5.29 -11.83
C TRP A 54 -4.57 -6.07 -13.08
N GLU A 55 -3.71 -6.09 -14.10
CA GLU A 55 -3.90 -6.91 -15.30
C GLU A 55 -3.90 -8.40 -14.94
N GLN A 56 -2.93 -8.86 -14.15
CA GLN A 56 -2.86 -10.24 -13.66
C GLN A 56 -4.11 -10.65 -12.89
N LEU A 57 -4.66 -9.75 -12.06
CA LEU A 57 -5.88 -10.00 -11.30
C LEU A 57 -7.13 -10.09 -12.20
N ALA A 58 -7.16 -9.34 -13.30
CA ALA A 58 -8.33 -9.21 -14.17
C ALA A 58 -8.35 -10.18 -15.36
N VAL A 59 -7.18 -10.59 -15.85
CA VAL A 59 -7.02 -11.41 -17.07
C VAL A 59 -6.44 -12.77 -16.70
N LYS A 60 -7.25 -13.82 -16.79
CA LYS A 60 -6.87 -15.18 -16.38
C LYS A 60 -5.67 -15.72 -17.15
N GLU A 61 -5.51 -15.33 -18.41
CA GLU A 61 -4.44 -15.77 -19.31
C GLU A 61 -3.22 -14.84 -19.32
N ALA A 62 -3.19 -13.79 -18.50
CA ALA A 62 -2.04 -12.90 -18.42
C ALA A 62 -0.79 -13.68 -18.02
N ARG A 63 0.31 -13.42 -18.74
CA ARG A 63 1.62 -14.01 -18.51
C ARG A 63 2.61 -12.89 -18.29
N ILE A 64 2.67 -12.44 -17.04
CA ILE A 64 3.53 -11.35 -16.63
C ILE A 64 4.77 -11.95 -15.97
N ASP A 65 5.93 -11.47 -16.40
CA ASP A 65 7.22 -11.82 -15.80
C ASP A 65 7.44 -10.93 -14.56
N PHE A 66 7.02 -11.44 -13.40
CA PHE A 66 7.13 -10.73 -12.13
C PHE A 66 8.53 -10.74 -11.54
N ASP A 67 9.40 -11.68 -11.94
CA ASP A 67 10.83 -11.64 -11.58
C ASP A 67 11.48 -10.40 -12.20
N ARG A 68 11.25 -10.19 -13.50
CA ARG A 68 11.72 -8.98 -14.19
C ARG A 68 11.09 -7.70 -13.64
N GLN A 69 9.82 -7.74 -13.18
CA GLN A 69 9.21 -6.55 -12.59
C GLN A 69 9.78 -6.26 -11.19
N ALA A 70 10.15 -7.28 -10.42
CA ALA A 70 10.81 -7.11 -9.13
C ALA A 70 12.21 -6.50 -9.29
N GLU A 71 12.98 -6.94 -10.29
CA GLU A 71 14.29 -6.32 -10.63
C GLU A 71 14.13 -4.83 -10.94
N LYS A 72 13.17 -4.47 -11.78
CA LYS A 72 12.88 -3.05 -12.10
C LYS A 72 12.41 -2.27 -10.88
N LEU A 73 11.59 -2.88 -10.02
CA LEU A 73 11.06 -2.22 -8.83
C LEU A 73 12.18 -1.87 -7.84
N ALA A 74 13.18 -2.73 -7.70
CA ALA A 74 14.34 -2.47 -6.84
C ALA A 74 15.15 -1.23 -7.30
N GLU A 75 15.19 -0.95 -8.61
CA GLU A 75 15.80 0.27 -9.16
C GLU A 75 15.02 1.55 -8.82
N LEU A 76 13.79 1.43 -8.32
CA LEU A 76 12.93 2.56 -7.95
C LEU A 76 13.07 2.97 -6.48
N GLU A 77 13.84 2.24 -5.67
CA GLU A 77 14.07 2.59 -4.28
C GLU A 77 14.71 3.99 -4.15
N PRO A 78 14.27 4.80 -3.18
CA PRO A 78 14.99 6.01 -2.80
C PRO A 78 16.46 5.71 -2.44
N PRO A 79 17.39 6.66 -2.65
CA PRO A 79 18.79 6.49 -2.24
C PRO A 79 18.91 6.10 -0.77
N ALA A 80 19.75 5.12 -0.46
CA ALA A 80 19.87 4.58 0.89
C ALA A 80 20.41 5.61 1.91
N GLU A 81 21.11 6.63 1.43
CA GLU A 81 21.61 7.77 2.20
C GLU A 81 20.57 8.86 2.49
N ASP A 82 19.44 8.86 1.76
CA ASP A 82 18.35 9.81 1.99
C ASP A 82 17.48 9.32 3.15
N ASP A 83 17.73 9.87 4.34
CA ASP A 83 17.01 9.54 5.55
C ASP A 83 15.77 10.41 5.79
N SER A 84 15.39 11.24 4.81
CA SER A 84 14.25 12.14 4.92
C SER A 84 12.94 11.38 5.14
N PHE A 85 11.97 12.05 5.76
CA PHE A 85 10.65 11.47 5.96
C PHE A 85 10.01 11.04 4.64
N GLY A 86 10.15 11.86 3.59
CA GLY A 86 9.63 11.56 2.26
C GLY A 86 10.24 10.30 1.67
N ALA A 87 11.56 10.14 1.75
CA ALA A 87 12.26 8.94 1.29
C ALA A 87 11.76 7.68 2.00
N ARG A 88 11.54 7.73 3.32
CA ARG A 88 10.98 6.58 4.07
C ARG A 88 9.57 6.21 3.60
N ARG A 89 8.70 7.21 3.34
CA ARG A 89 7.34 6.96 2.85
C ARG A 89 7.33 6.44 1.40
N ALA A 90 8.26 6.89 0.57
CA ALA A 90 8.45 6.37 -0.78
C ALA A 90 8.96 4.92 -0.75
N LEU A 91 9.96 4.62 0.10
CA LEU A 91 10.47 3.26 0.28
C LEU A 91 9.38 2.30 0.78
N GLU A 92 8.53 2.72 1.71
CA GLU A 92 7.39 1.91 2.16
C GLU A 92 6.44 1.53 1.01
N ALA A 93 6.20 2.45 0.07
CA ALA A 93 5.39 2.15 -1.13
C ALA A 93 6.09 1.13 -2.04
N VAL A 94 7.41 1.25 -2.24
CA VAL A 94 8.22 0.29 -3.02
C VAL A 94 8.21 -1.09 -2.36
N VAL A 95 8.47 -1.16 -1.05
CA VAL A 95 8.48 -2.41 -0.28
C VAL A 95 7.11 -3.07 -0.26
N ALA A 96 6.03 -2.30 -0.12
CA ALA A 96 4.67 -2.84 -0.18
C ALA A 96 4.35 -3.48 -1.54
N LEU A 97 4.76 -2.82 -2.64
CA LEU A 97 4.61 -3.37 -3.98
C LEU A 97 5.50 -4.60 -4.20
N SER A 98 6.73 -4.59 -3.67
CA SER A 98 7.65 -5.72 -3.74
C SER A 98 7.08 -6.95 -3.05
N ALA A 99 6.54 -6.78 -1.84
CA ALA A 99 5.88 -7.86 -1.10
C ALA A 99 4.66 -8.45 -1.85
N LEU A 100 3.95 -7.62 -2.62
CA LEU A 100 2.87 -8.07 -3.50
C LEU A 100 3.41 -8.89 -4.69
N LEU A 101 4.53 -8.48 -5.29
CA LEU A 101 5.19 -9.27 -6.34
C LEU A 101 5.66 -10.63 -5.79
N ASP A 102 6.19 -10.68 -4.56
CA ASP A 102 6.58 -11.94 -3.90
C ASP A 102 5.40 -12.89 -3.72
N ILE A 103 4.23 -12.38 -3.31
CA ILE A 103 3.00 -13.19 -3.25
C ILE A 103 2.58 -13.70 -4.63
N LEU A 104 2.69 -12.88 -5.67
CA LEU A 104 2.36 -13.29 -7.04
C LEU A 104 3.31 -14.39 -7.57
N ARG A 105 4.54 -14.43 -7.04
CA ARG A 105 5.53 -15.49 -7.29
C ARG A 105 5.38 -16.71 -6.37
N GLY A 106 4.57 -16.61 -5.32
CA GLY A 106 4.33 -17.67 -4.34
C GLY A 106 5.41 -17.77 -3.25
N GLU A 107 6.16 -16.69 -3.01
CA GLU A 107 7.34 -16.68 -2.14
C GLU A 107 7.05 -16.15 -0.71
N ALA A 108 5.98 -15.36 -0.52
CA ALA A 108 5.73 -14.66 0.75
C ALA A 108 4.25 -14.69 1.21
N PRO A 109 3.67 -15.85 1.56
CA PRO A 109 2.21 -15.99 1.82
C PRO A 109 1.66 -15.12 2.98
N GLU A 110 2.52 -14.65 3.89
CA GLU A 110 2.11 -13.80 5.02
C GLU A 110 2.24 -12.30 4.74
N ALA A 111 2.72 -11.90 3.55
CA ALA A 111 3.02 -10.50 3.23
C ALA A 111 1.78 -9.59 3.24
N VAL A 112 0.56 -10.13 3.14
CA VAL A 112 -0.68 -9.34 3.25
C VAL A 112 -0.78 -8.59 4.58
N LEU A 113 -0.33 -9.22 5.68
CA LEU A 113 -0.35 -8.60 6.99
C LEU A 113 0.69 -7.50 7.12
N GLU A 114 1.87 -7.71 6.54
CA GLU A 114 2.94 -6.72 6.55
C GLU A 114 2.56 -5.50 5.73
N VAL A 115 1.96 -5.65 4.54
CA VAL A 115 1.48 -4.51 3.74
C VAL A 115 0.41 -3.70 4.49
N SER A 116 -0.54 -4.37 5.17
CA SER A 116 -1.53 -3.71 6.03
C SER A 116 -0.87 -2.91 7.17
N ARG A 117 0.12 -3.50 7.83
CA ARG A 117 0.87 -2.85 8.92
C ARG A 117 1.71 -1.69 8.43
N THR A 118 2.42 -1.84 7.31
CA THR A 118 3.25 -0.80 6.71
C THR A 118 2.43 0.46 6.44
N SER A 119 1.23 0.33 5.87
CA SER A 119 0.36 1.48 5.63
C SER A 119 -0.03 2.20 6.94
N ARG A 120 -0.43 1.46 7.98
CA ARG A 120 -0.75 2.04 9.31
C ARG A 120 0.46 2.64 10.01
N SER A 121 1.62 2.00 9.90
CA SER A 121 2.89 2.49 10.46
C SER A 121 3.32 3.81 9.81
N GLY A 122 3.10 3.98 8.50
CA GLY A 122 3.33 5.26 7.82
C GLY A 122 2.46 6.38 8.41
N VAL A 123 1.18 6.11 8.67
CA VAL A 123 0.26 7.06 9.32
C VAL A 123 0.71 7.40 10.74
N ARG A 124 1.07 6.40 11.54
CA ARG A 124 1.64 6.58 12.88
C ARG A 124 2.85 7.51 12.84
N ALA A 125 3.81 7.23 11.95
CA ALA A 125 5.03 8.02 11.82
C ALA A 125 4.74 9.47 11.38
N PHE A 126 3.73 9.70 10.55
CA PHE A 126 3.32 11.04 10.16
C PHE A 126 2.72 11.82 11.35
N ILE A 127 1.82 11.20 12.10
CA ILE A 127 1.22 11.79 13.31
C ILE A 127 2.29 12.13 14.35
N GLU A 128 3.25 11.22 14.56
CA GLU A 128 4.40 11.45 15.43
C GLU A 128 5.20 12.69 15.04
N LEU A 129 5.47 12.84 13.74
CA LEU A 129 6.21 13.97 13.21
C LEU A 129 5.44 15.28 13.38
N THR A 130 4.14 15.28 13.15
CA THR A 130 3.33 16.53 13.12
C THR A 130 2.88 17.00 14.50
N GLU A 131 2.60 16.07 15.41
CA GLU A 131 2.03 16.38 16.73
C GLU A 131 3.11 16.54 17.82
N GLY A 132 4.28 15.91 17.65
CA GLY A 132 5.46 16.13 18.50
C GLY A 132 5.30 15.68 19.96
N GLU A 133 4.41 14.71 20.25
CA GLU A 133 4.27 14.13 21.60
C GLU A 133 5.39 13.11 21.89
N GLU A 134 6.16 13.36 22.95
CA GLU A 134 7.31 12.55 23.35
C GLU A 134 6.96 11.48 24.39
N ASP A 135 5.86 11.64 25.14
CA ASP A 135 5.39 10.61 26.06
C ASP A 135 4.73 9.47 25.30
N ALA A 136 5.34 8.29 25.34
CA ALA A 136 4.88 7.12 24.59
C ALA A 136 3.42 6.73 24.89
N THR A 137 2.95 6.88 26.14
CA THR A 137 1.57 6.50 26.51
C THR A 137 0.55 7.49 25.94
N ARG A 138 0.86 8.78 25.99
CA ARG A 138 0.03 9.84 25.40
C ARG A 138 0.05 9.77 23.88
N LEU A 139 1.22 9.54 23.29
CA LEU A 139 1.39 9.39 21.85
C LEU A 139 0.54 8.22 21.33
N ASP A 140 0.60 7.05 21.98
CA ASP A 140 -0.22 5.90 21.57
C ASP A 140 -1.72 6.19 21.67
N LYS A 141 -2.14 6.98 22.67
CA LYS A 141 -3.54 7.43 22.76
C LYS A 141 -3.88 8.41 21.64
N LEU A 142 -3.01 9.40 21.40
CA LEU A 142 -3.17 10.39 20.35
C LEU A 142 -3.32 9.70 19.00
N ILE A 143 -2.42 8.79 18.65
CA ILE A 143 -2.44 8.05 17.37
C ILE A 143 -3.76 7.29 17.22
N ARG A 144 -4.21 6.59 18.26
CA ARG A 144 -5.48 5.83 18.20
C ARG A 144 -6.70 6.74 17.98
N ASP A 145 -6.70 7.91 18.60
CA ASP A 145 -7.82 8.86 18.54
C ASP A 145 -7.71 9.83 17.34
N HIS A 146 -6.62 9.76 16.56
CA HIS A 146 -6.33 10.71 15.48
C HIS A 146 -7.18 10.44 14.23
N PRO A 147 -7.75 11.48 13.59
CA PRO A 147 -8.60 11.31 12.40
C PRO A 147 -7.94 10.57 11.22
N LEU A 148 -6.66 10.81 10.94
CA LEU A 148 -5.92 10.08 9.90
C LEU A 148 -5.83 8.57 10.19
N MET A 149 -5.67 8.17 11.46
CA MET A 149 -5.61 6.76 11.81
C MET A 149 -6.99 6.11 11.70
N ALA A 150 -8.05 6.84 12.06
CA ALA A 150 -9.42 6.40 11.82
C ALA A 150 -9.69 6.20 10.32
N ASP A 151 -9.34 7.18 9.49
CA ASP A 151 -9.48 7.12 8.02
C ASP A 151 -8.73 5.92 7.41
N GLU A 152 -7.49 5.66 7.85
CA GLU A 152 -6.73 4.51 7.38
C GLU A 152 -7.32 3.16 7.84
N ASN A 153 -7.87 3.10 9.04
CA ASN A 153 -8.56 1.89 9.51
C ASN A 153 -9.84 1.64 8.71
N ASP A 154 -10.66 2.68 8.52
CA ASP A 154 -11.92 2.64 7.76
C ASP A 154 -11.66 2.27 6.29
N PHE A 155 -10.60 2.83 5.68
CA PHE A 155 -10.16 2.47 4.34
C PHE A 155 -9.80 0.99 4.25
N GLN A 156 -8.95 0.48 5.14
CA GLN A 156 -8.56 -0.94 5.10
C GLN A 156 -9.73 -1.88 5.39
N ASP A 157 -10.65 -1.51 6.27
CA ASP A 157 -11.88 -2.27 6.52
C ASP A 157 -12.76 -2.30 5.26
N ALA A 158 -12.95 -1.17 4.58
CA ALA A 158 -13.70 -1.09 3.33
C ALA A 158 -13.07 -1.93 2.20
N VAL A 159 -11.74 -1.92 2.08
CA VAL A 159 -11.01 -2.77 1.11
C VAL A 159 -11.19 -4.25 1.47
N LEU A 160 -11.07 -4.62 2.75
CA LEU A 160 -11.28 -6.00 3.21
C LEU A 160 -12.70 -6.48 2.90
N GLU A 161 -13.71 -5.68 3.24
CA GLU A 161 -15.11 -6.00 2.95
C GLU A 161 -15.36 -6.13 1.44
N ALA A 162 -14.78 -5.24 0.63
CA ALA A 162 -14.89 -5.31 -0.82
C ALA A 162 -14.24 -6.57 -1.41
N VAL A 163 -13.09 -7.01 -0.89
CA VAL A 163 -12.45 -8.25 -1.35
C VAL A 163 -13.11 -9.49 -0.80
N GLU A 164 -13.88 -9.43 0.29
CA GLU A 164 -14.69 -10.55 0.78
C GLU A 164 -16.04 -10.64 0.05
N ALA A 165 -16.53 -9.53 -0.49
CA ALA A 165 -17.80 -9.45 -1.18
C ALA A 165 -17.81 -10.28 -2.47
N GLY A 166 -18.63 -11.33 -2.49
CA GLY A 166 -18.99 -12.07 -3.71
C GLY A 166 -17.80 -12.49 -4.57
N ALA A 167 -17.99 -12.46 -5.90
CA ALA A 167 -16.95 -12.80 -6.86
C ALA A 167 -16.08 -11.57 -7.20
N LEU A 168 -14.75 -11.73 -7.21
CA LEU A 168 -13.81 -10.75 -7.75
C LEU A 168 -13.82 -10.77 -9.29
N ASP A 169 -14.92 -10.30 -9.87
CA ASP A 169 -15.05 -10.10 -11.31
C ASP A 169 -14.41 -8.77 -11.76
N ARG A 170 -14.53 -8.46 -13.05
CA ARG A 170 -13.92 -7.28 -13.64
C ARG A 170 -14.44 -5.96 -13.06
N GLU A 171 -15.74 -5.89 -12.74
CA GLU A 171 -16.33 -4.65 -12.21
C GLU A 171 -15.98 -4.49 -10.72
N ALA A 172 -15.95 -5.59 -9.96
CA ALA A 172 -15.46 -5.58 -8.59
C ALA A 172 -14.00 -5.11 -8.51
N LEU A 173 -13.11 -5.62 -9.38
CA LEU A 173 -11.71 -5.18 -9.43
C LEU A 173 -11.56 -3.71 -9.83
N LYS A 174 -12.36 -3.21 -10.78
CA LYS A 174 -12.37 -1.78 -11.12
C LYS A 174 -12.84 -0.91 -9.95
N ALA A 175 -13.87 -1.34 -9.22
CA ALA A 175 -14.37 -0.64 -8.04
C ALA A 175 -13.31 -0.63 -6.93
N LEU A 176 -12.69 -1.78 -6.65
CA LEU A 176 -11.62 -1.91 -5.67
C LEU A 176 -10.42 -1.04 -6.02
N ARG A 177 -10.02 -1.00 -7.29
CA ARG A 177 -8.94 -0.15 -7.76
C ARG A 177 -9.26 1.35 -7.60
N ARG A 178 -10.50 1.75 -7.85
CA ARG A 178 -10.96 3.13 -7.60
C ARG A 178 -10.94 3.46 -6.10
N LEU A 179 -11.41 2.55 -5.26
CA LEU A 179 -11.32 2.67 -3.80
C LEU A 179 -9.86 2.85 -3.37
N GLY A 180 -8.95 1.98 -3.82
CA GLY A 180 -7.53 2.05 -3.49
C GLY A 180 -6.87 3.36 -3.91
N ARG A 181 -7.23 3.92 -5.08
CA ARG A 181 -6.72 5.22 -5.52
C ARG A 181 -7.16 6.39 -4.64
N ASN A 182 -8.29 6.24 -3.94
CA ASN A 182 -8.84 7.22 -3.00
C ASN A 182 -8.73 8.68 -3.50
N ASP A 183 -9.20 8.93 -4.72
CA ASP A 183 -9.16 10.25 -5.37
C ASP A 183 -7.76 10.92 -5.39
N GLY A 184 -6.69 10.12 -5.43
CA GLY A 184 -5.31 10.60 -5.47
C GLY A 184 -4.71 10.91 -4.09
N VAL A 185 -5.48 10.75 -3.01
CA VAL A 185 -5.06 11.01 -1.64
C VAL A 185 -4.41 9.76 -1.04
N SER A 186 -3.26 9.90 -0.38
CA SER A 186 -2.58 8.79 0.30
C SER A 186 -3.12 8.49 1.68
N ASN A 187 -2.64 7.40 2.29
CA ASN A 187 -2.86 7.09 3.71
C ASN A 187 -2.46 8.24 4.66
N LEU A 188 -1.60 9.16 4.23
CA LEU A 188 -1.18 10.33 5.01
C LEU A 188 -2.09 11.56 4.78
N GLY A 189 -3.18 11.42 4.03
CA GLY A 189 -4.04 12.55 3.67
C GLY A 189 -3.40 13.51 2.67
N LEU A 190 -2.32 13.10 1.98
CA LEU A 190 -1.57 13.94 1.04
C LEU A 190 -1.88 13.57 -0.42
N SER A 191 -1.86 14.57 -1.31
CA SER A 191 -1.99 14.39 -2.76
C SER A 191 -0.86 15.11 -3.48
N ALA A 192 -0.42 14.56 -4.62
CA ALA A 192 0.53 15.18 -5.56
C ALA A 192 -0.16 15.68 -6.85
N ASP A 193 -1.49 15.75 -6.87
CA ASP A 193 -2.26 16.37 -7.95
C ASP A 193 -2.50 17.87 -7.71
#